data_AF-A0A397S2G8-F1
#
_entry.id   AF-A0A397S2G8-F1
#
_cell.length_a   1.000
_cell.length_b   1.000
_cell.length_c   1.000
_cell.angle_alpha   90.00
_cell.angle_beta   90.00
_cell.angle_gamma   90.00
#
_symmetry.space_group_name_H-M   'P 1'
#
loop_
_entity.id
_entity.type
_entity.pdbx_description
1 polymer ?
#
loop_
_entity_poly.entity_id
_entity_poly.type
_entity_poly.pdbx_seq_one_letter_code
_entity_poly.pdbx_strand_id
1 'polypeptide(L)'
;MPLPEEKRLKHDDSAICLDGNEAFQKHWNLFTESSLIDLDWSNIYETVNNAVPCDVACFRSKHCVTILSQYPHRHIQIVLRLYNTPSEVLTGFDVDCCSVGFDGKNVWALPRAHQAIIKQCNMIDLTRRSPSYEMRLAKYAERGFEIKVPSLERSRIDPIIYERNPEQLNGLARLLVLERLNTPNNGSNHVEENREQNCHPKSRFTKWKRINSCKKTKIENSNYETVTLPYGPKYDAKNVMNSIYAKVCTFASNYVILNN
;
A
#
# COMPACT_ATOMS: atom_id res chain seq x y z
N MET A 1 -16.22 0.69 1.69
CA MET A 1 -15.46 0.11 2.81
C MET A 1 -15.51 1.04 4.01
N PRO A 2 -16.53 0.92 4.87
CA PRO A 2 -16.59 1.68 6.12
C PRO A 2 -15.55 1.14 7.11
N LEU A 3 -15.04 2.00 7.98
CA LEU A 3 -14.20 1.57 9.10
C LEU A 3 -15.09 1.05 10.23
N PRO A 4 -14.64 0.02 10.96
CA PRO A 4 -15.23 -0.32 12.24
C PRO A 4 -15.20 0.87 13.20
N GLU A 5 -16.21 0.99 14.05
CA GLU A 5 -16.38 2.13 14.95
C GLU A 5 -15.18 2.29 15.89
N GLU A 6 -14.58 1.19 16.34
CA GLU A 6 -13.40 1.18 17.19
C GLU A 6 -12.12 1.71 16.54
N LYS A 7 -12.09 1.81 15.21
CA LYS A 7 -10.95 2.36 14.44
C LYS A 7 -11.17 3.81 14.01
N ARG A 8 -12.37 4.35 14.20
CA ARG A 8 -12.68 5.75 13.89
C ARG A 8 -12.17 6.63 15.01
N LEU A 9 -11.51 7.72 14.62
CA LEU A 9 -11.21 8.84 15.50
C LEU A 9 -12.53 9.41 16.00
N LYS A 10 -12.58 9.68 17.30
CA LYS A 10 -13.73 10.29 17.96
C LYS A 10 -13.83 11.77 17.56
N HIS A 11 -14.96 12.37 17.89
CA HIS A 11 -15.07 13.83 17.80
C HIS A 11 -13.97 14.47 18.67
N ASP A 12 -13.34 15.52 18.14
CA ASP A 12 -12.19 16.22 18.71
C ASP A 12 -10.86 15.45 18.80
N ASP A 13 -10.83 14.18 18.36
CA ASP A 13 -9.55 13.48 18.20
C ASP A 13 -8.73 14.15 17.10
N SER A 14 -7.43 14.23 17.34
CA SER A 14 -6.51 14.88 16.42
C SER A 14 -6.20 14.00 15.23
N ALA A 15 -6.61 14.45 14.05
CA ALA A 15 -6.31 13.76 12.79
C ALA A 15 -4.88 14.01 12.27
N ILE A 16 -4.22 15.07 12.77
CA ILE A 16 -2.88 15.51 12.40
C ILE A 16 -2.06 15.68 13.68
N CYS A 17 -0.74 15.58 13.58
CA CYS A 17 0.17 15.76 14.71
C CYS A 17 -0.05 17.13 15.39
N LEU A 18 -0.55 17.11 16.64
CA LEU A 18 -0.94 18.31 17.41
C LEU A 18 0.21 19.27 17.69
N ASP A 19 1.38 18.71 17.96
CA ASP A 19 2.58 19.44 18.35
C ASP A 19 3.33 20.03 17.13
N GLY A 20 2.65 20.10 15.98
CA GLY A 20 3.13 20.76 14.77
C GLY A 20 4.32 20.08 14.10
N ASN A 21 5.11 20.90 13.38
CA ASN A 21 6.23 20.41 12.56
C ASN A 21 7.35 19.77 13.40
N GLU A 22 7.57 20.22 14.64
CA GLU A 22 8.63 19.68 15.49
C GLU A 22 8.36 18.23 15.90
N ALA A 23 7.14 17.94 16.35
CA ALA A 23 6.76 16.56 16.65
C ALA A 23 6.65 15.71 15.39
N PHE A 24 6.19 16.28 14.27
CA PHE A 24 6.25 15.57 12.98
C PHE A 24 7.70 15.16 12.66
N GLN A 25 8.66 16.08 12.77
CA GLN A 25 10.07 15.78 12.51
C GLN A 25 10.61 14.73 13.48
N LYS A 26 10.26 14.80 14.76
CA LYS A 26 10.62 13.76 15.75
C LYS A 26 10.09 12.39 15.34
N HIS A 27 8.80 12.29 14.98
CA HIS A 27 8.20 11.04 14.54
C HIS A 27 8.76 10.56 13.20
N TRP A 28 9.05 11.48 12.28
CA TRP A 28 9.69 11.20 11.01
C TRP A 28 11.08 10.60 11.23
N ASN A 29 11.91 11.23 12.05
CA ASN A 29 13.25 10.74 12.37
C ASN A 29 13.20 9.37 13.06
N LEU A 30 12.22 9.14 13.95
CA LEU A 30 12.02 7.81 14.54
C LEU A 30 11.59 6.77 13.49
N PHE A 31 10.65 7.14 12.61
CA PHE A 31 10.13 6.25 11.56
C PHE A 31 11.19 5.89 10.52
N THR A 32 12.04 6.84 10.16
CA THR A 32 13.15 6.65 9.22
C THR A 32 14.42 6.18 9.92
N GLU A 33 14.39 6.03 11.25
CA GLU A 33 15.55 5.68 12.07
C GLU A 33 16.75 6.61 11.80
N SER A 34 16.46 7.90 11.60
CA SER A 34 17.41 8.96 11.25
C SER A 34 18.20 8.74 9.95
N SER A 35 17.88 7.72 9.15
CA SER A 35 18.55 7.46 7.86
C SER A 35 18.45 8.59 6.83
N LEU A 36 17.54 9.54 7.05
CA LEU A 36 17.28 10.67 6.16
C LEU A 36 17.59 12.04 6.81
N ILE A 37 18.15 12.09 8.02
CA ILE A 37 18.25 13.33 8.81
C ILE A 37 19.25 14.35 8.24
N ASP A 38 20.24 13.90 7.47
CA ASP A 38 21.25 14.71 6.78
C ASP A 38 21.52 14.15 5.38
N LEU A 39 20.45 13.98 4.61
CA LEU A 39 20.55 13.30 3.33
C LEU A 39 21.37 14.11 2.32
N ASP A 40 22.58 13.65 2.03
CA ASP A 40 23.31 14.08 0.85
C ASP A 40 22.83 13.29 -0.36
N TRP A 41 22.09 13.95 -1.24
CA TRP A 41 21.57 13.36 -2.48
C TRP A 41 22.68 12.87 -3.41
N SER A 42 23.91 13.39 -3.28
CA SER A 42 25.07 12.90 -4.02
C SER A 42 25.55 11.52 -3.57
N ASN A 43 25.20 11.08 -2.34
CA ASN A 43 25.65 9.79 -1.81
C ASN A 43 24.62 9.06 -0.93
N ILE A 44 23.36 9.05 -1.39
CA ILE A 44 22.23 8.46 -0.66
C ILE A 44 22.46 7.01 -0.18
N TYR A 45 23.23 6.23 -0.94
CA TYR A 45 23.56 4.86 -0.57
C TYR A 45 24.44 4.80 0.68
N GLU A 46 25.52 5.58 0.71
CA GLU A 46 26.42 5.64 1.87
C GLU A 46 25.71 6.24 3.09
N THR A 47 24.86 7.26 2.91
CA THR A 47 24.06 7.81 4.01
C THR A 47 23.19 6.73 4.66
N VAL A 48 22.49 5.93 3.86
CA VAL A 48 21.65 4.85 4.39
C VAL A 48 22.49 3.73 5.01
N ASN A 49 23.59 3.33 4.36
CA ASN A 49 24.50 2.30 4.87
C ASN A 49 25.12 2.69 6.23
N ASN A 50 25.46 3.96 6.42
CA ASN A 50 26.04 4.45 7.68
C ASN A 50 25.00 4.63 8.79
N ALA A 51 23.75 4.91 8.43
CA ALA A 51 22.68 5.12 9.41
C ALA A 51 22.08 3.81 9.94
N VAL A 52 22.16 2.72 9.16
CA VAL A 52 21.53 1.45 9.50
C VAL A 52 22.58 0.45 9.99
N PRO A 53 22.40 -0.23 11.15
CA PRO A 53 23.37 -1.18 11.70
C PRO A 53 23.34 -2.56 11.00
N CYS A 54 23.14 -2.60 9.69
CA CYS A 54 23.15 -3.83 8.89
C CYS A 54 23.67 -3.58 7.48
N ASP A 55 24.18 -4.64 6.84
CA ASP A 55 24.55 -4.59 5.43
C ASP A 55 23.34 -4.21 4.57
N VAL A 56 23.50 -3.18 3.76
CA VAL A 56 22.52 -2.81 2.73
C VAL A 56 22.97 -3.32 1.36
N ALA A 57 21.99 -3.61 0.51
CA ALA A 57 22.22 -3.91 -0.90
C ALA A 57 21.37 -2.96 -1.75
N CYS A 58 21.76 -2.72 -3.01
CA CYS A 58 21.00 -1.86 -3.90
C CYS A 58 20.71 -2.58 -5.22
N PHE A 59 19.50 -2.42 -5.75
CA PHE A 59 19.20 -2.83 -7.10
C PHE A 59 18.34 -1.78 -7.82
N ARG A 60 18.52 -1.71 -9.14
CA ARG A 60 17.75 -0.82 -10.00
C ARG A 60 16.75 -1.63 -10.84
N SER A 61 15.48 -1.25 -10.72
CA SER A 61 14.44 -1.64 -11.65
C SER A 61 14.26 -0.58 -12.75
N LYS A 62 13.33 -0.83 -13.67
CA LYS A 62 13.03 0.11 -14.77
C LYS A 62 12.67 1.52 -14.29
N HIS A 63 11.95 1.63 -13.17
CA HIS A 63 11.38 2.90 -12.71
C HIS A 63 11.84 3.31 -11.31
N CYS A 64 12.59 2.46 -10.60
CA CYS A 64 13.01 2.73 -9.23
C CYS A 64 14.42 2.21 -8.94
N VAL A 65 15.09 2.85 -8.00
CA VAL A 65 16.23 2.28 -7.26
C VAL A 65 15.73 1.87 -5.89
N THR A 66 16.04 0.66 -5.45
CA THR A 66 15.66 0.20 -4.11
C THR A 66 16.88 -0.20 -3.31
N ILE A 67 17.02 0.44 -2.16
CA ILE A 67 18.02 0.12 -1.14
C ILE A 67 17.37 -0.89 -0.19
N LEU A 68 17.89 -2.11 -0.21
CA LEU A 68 17.48 -3.24 0.61
C LEU A 68 18.19 -3.19 1.96
N SER A 69 17.44 -2.89 3.01
CA SER A 69 17.86 -3.08 4.41
C SER A 69 17.33 -4.40 4.99
N GLN A 70 17.73 -4.73 6.22
CA GLN A 70 17.24 -5.90 6.96
C GLN A 70 16.21 -5.49 8.01
N TYR A 71 15.22 -6.35 8.28
CA TYR A 71 14.28 -6.13 9.41
C TYR A 71 15.07 -5.90 10.71
N PRO A 72 14.72 -4.88 11.52
CA PRO A 72 13.50 -4.06 11.49
C PRO A 72 13.55 -2.82 10.57
N HIS A 73 14.66 -2.59 9.89
CA HIS A 73 14.89 -1.46 8.99
C HIS A 73 14.23 -1.69 7.63
N ARG A 74 13.38 -0.75 7.22
CA ARG A 74 12.60 -0.87 5.98
C ARG A 74 13.47 -0.59 4.76
N HIS A 75 13.19 -1.29 3.67
CA HIS A 75 13.76 -0.93 2.36
C HIS A 75 13.33 0.49 1.95
N ILE A 76 14.24 1.22 1.31
CA ILE A 76 14.00 2.56 0.78
C ILE A 76 13.89 2.46 -0.74
N GLN A 77 12.78 2.93 -1.30
CA GLN A 77 12.55 2.91 -2.74
C GLN A 77 12.50 4.34 -3.29
N ILE A 78 13.40 4.62 -4.22
CA ILE A 78 13.55 5.92 -4.90
C ILE A 78 12.92 5.80 -6.28
N VAL A 79 11.87 6.57 -6.53
CA VAL A 79 11.18 6.61 -7.82
C VAL A 79 11.97 7.51 -8.77
N LEU A 80 12.35 6.99 -9.95
CA LEU A 80 13.21 7.69 -10.93
C LEU A 80 12.43 8.59 -11.90
N ARG A 81 11.14 8.79 -11.67
CA ARG A 81 10.32 9.66 -12.53
C ARG A 81 10.66 11.11 -12.25
N LEU A 82 11.06 11.83 -13.30
CA LEU A 82 11.31 13.26 -13.23
C LEU A 82 9.99 14.04 -13.31
N TYR A 83 9.95 15.11 -12.53
CA TYR A 83 8.84 16.06 -12.45
C TYR A 83 9.42 17.47 -12.48
N ASN A 84 8.72 18.42 -13.09
CA ASN A 84 9.19 19.79 -13.19
C ASN A 84 8.99 20.56 -11.89
N THR A 85 7.97 20.19 -11.11
CA THR A 85 7.64 20.86 -9.85
C THR A 85 7.22 19.86 -8.78
N PRO A 86 7.41 20.19 -7.48
CA PRO A 86 6.87 19.38 -6.39
C PRO A 86 5.35 19.18 -6.47
N SER A 87 4.62 20.14 -7.03
CA SER A 87 3.16 20.04 -7.22
C SER A 87 2.78 18.91 -8.16
N GLU A 88 3.52 18.69 -9.26
CA GLU A 88 3.29 17.57 -10.18
C GLU A 88 3.45 16.21 -9.47
N VAL A 89 4.39 16.10 -8.53
CA VAL A 89 4.56 14.90 -7.69
C VAL A 89 3.31 14.66 -6.85
N LEU A 90 2.87 15.68 -6.09
CA LEU A 90 1.74 15.56 -5.16
C LEU A 90 0.40 15.33 -5.88
N THR A 91 0.21 15.95 -7.04
CA THR A 91 -1.01 15.81 -7.86
C THR A 91 -1.08 14.47 -8.59
N GLY A 92 0.06 13.79 -8.77
CA GLY A 92 0.16 12.49 -9.43
C GLY A 92 -0.31 11.29 -8.62
N PHE A 93 -0.61 11.46 -7.32
CA PHE A 93 -1.11 10.36 -6.48
C PHE A 93 -2.59 10.07 -6.74
N ASP A 94 -2.93 8.78 -6.85
CA ASP A 94 -4.30 8.30 -7.08
C ASP A 94 -5.15 8.28 -5.81
N VAL A 95 -4.56 7.90 -4.67
CA VAL A 95 -5.23 7.88 -3.35
C VAL A 95 -5.05 9.22 -2.63
N ASP A 96 -6.15 9.82 -2.17
CA ASP A 96 -6.15 11.17 -1.59
C ASP A 96 -5.18 11.34 -0.43
N CYS A 97 -5.23 10.46 0.58
CA CYS A 97 -4.37 10.54 1.76
C CYS A 97 -2.86 10.41 1.47
N CYS A 98 -2.48 9.94 0.27
CA CYS A 98 -1.08 9.85 -0.15
C CYS A 98 -0.52 11.17 -0.69
N SER A 99 -1.35 12.18 -0.93
CA SER A 99 -0.95 13.42 -1.64
C SER A 99 -0.35 14.44 -0.68
N VAL A 100 0.65 13.98 0.07
CA VAL A 100 1.41 14.72 1.07
C VAL A 100 2.90 14.65 0.72
N GLY A 101 3.64 15.69 1.04
CA GLY A 101 5.08 15.78 0.80
C GLY A 101 5.78 16.44 1.97
N PHE A 102 7.04 16.08 2.17
CA PHE A 102 7.90 16.71 3.18
C PHE A 102 9.19 17.12 2.49
N ASP A 103 9.56 18.40 2.60
CA ASP A 103 10.75 18.97 1.96
C ASP A 103 11.97 19.02 2.89
N GLY A 104 11.89 18.38 4.06
CA GLY A 104 12.89 18.44 5.14
C GLY A 104 12.57 19.50 6.19
N LYS A 105 11.68 20.47 5.90
CA LYS A 105 11.29 21.54 6.82
C LYS A 105 9.78 21.61 7.03
N ASN A 106 9.02 21.66 5.94
CA ASN A 106 7.57 21.82 5.92
C ASN A 106 6.87 20.57 5.37
N VAL A 107 5.72 20.27 5.94
CA VAL A 107 4.79 19.26 5.42
C VAL A 107 3.77 19.96 4.51
N TRP A 108 3.72 19.51 3.27
CA TRP A 108 2.81 19.98 2.24
C TRP A 108 1.70 18.95 2.03
N ALA A 109 0.47 19.40 1.82
CA ALA A 109 -0.66 18.54 1.53
C ALA A 109 -1.59 19.20 0.51
N LEU A 110 -2.11 18.42 -0.44
CA LEU A 110 -3.19 18.90 -1.29
C LEU A 110 -4.50 19.00 -0.47
N PRO A 111 -5.45 19.88 -0.84
CA PRO A 111 -6.73 20.01 -0.15
C PRO A 111 -7.48 18.68 0.02
N ARG A 112 -7.40 17.79 -0.99
CA ARG A 112 -7.98 16.44 -0.93
C ARG A 112 -7.30 15.53 0.10
N ALA A 113 -5.97 15.60 0.22
CA ALA A 113 -5.24 14.83 1.22
C ALA A 113 -5.60 15.30 2.62
N HIS A 114 -5.65 16.61 2.82
CA HIS A 114 -6.07 17.23 4.07
C HIS A 114 -7.48 16.77 4.47
N GLN A 115 -8.45 16.83 3.55
CA GLN A 115 -9.80 16.33 3.82
C GLN A 115 -9.83 14.82 4.10
N ALA A 116 -9.05 14.02 3.38
CA ALA A 116 -9.01 12.58 3.57
C ALA A 116 -8.41 12.18 4.92
N ILE A 117 -7.41 12.90 5.39
CA ILE A 117 -6.80 12.71 6.71
C ILE A 117 -7.78 13.08 7.81
N ILE A 118 -8.38 14.28 7.75
CA ILE A 118 -9.37 14.73 8.75
C ILE A 118 -10.56 13.78 8.85
N LYS A 119 -11.08 13.32 7.72
CA LYS A 119 -12.28 12.47 7.70
C LYS A 119 -11.97 10.99 7.82
N GLN A 120 -10.69 10.61 7.91
CA GLN A 120 -10.22 9.23 7.74
C GLN A 120 -10.88 8.53 6.54
N CYS A 121 -10.95 9.21 5.39
CA CYS A 121 -11.75 8.76 4.26
C CYS A 121 -11.17 9.18 2.91
N ASN A 122 -10.84 8.21 2.07
CA ASN A 122 -10.47 8.45 0.67
C ASN A 122 -11.73 8.46 -0.21
N MET A 123 -11.87 9.47 -1.06
CA MET A 123 -12.95 9.52 -2.04
C MET A 123 -12.49 8.81 -3.32
N ILE A 124 -13.38 8.02 -3.93
CA ILE A 124 -13.08 7.45 -5.25
C ILE A 124 -13.09 8.55 -6.31
N ASP A 125 -11.97 8.70 -7.01
CA ASP A 125 -11.81 9.55 -8.18
C ASP A 125 -11.27 8.73 -9.35
N LEU A 126 -12.16 8.39 -10.29
CA LEU A 126 -11.80 7.58 -11.46
C LEU A 126 -10.92 8.34 -12.45
N THR A 127 -10.88 9.68 -12.40
CA THR A 127 -10.03 10.48 -13.30
C THR A 127 -8.54 10.31 -12.99
N ARG A 128 -8.21 9.81 -11.80
CA ARG A 128 -6.84 9.60 -11.29
C ARG A 128 -6.49 8.13 -11.11
N ARG A 129 -7.33 7.23 -11.59
CA ARG A 129 -7.21 5.79 -11.38
C ARG A 129 -5.89 5.26 -11.95
N SER A 130 -5.01 4.79 -11.08
CA SER A 130 -3.85 3.99 -11.48
C SER A 130 -4.24 2.52 -11.72
N PRO A 131 -3.40 1.71 -12.40
CA PRO A 131 -3.61 0.26 -12.54
C PRO A 131 -3.81 -0.48 -11.21
N SER A 132 -3.12 -0.01 -10.16
CA SER A 132 -3.16 -0.58 -8.81
C SER A 132 -4.19 0.05 -7.87
N TYR A 133 -5.06 0.93 -8.37
CA TYR A 133 -5.85 1.84 -7.55
C TYR A 133 -6.72 1.12 -6.52
N GLU A 134 -7.42 0.05 -6.91
CA GLU A 134 -8.29 -0.71 -5.99
C GLU A 134 -7.49 -1.38 -4.88
N MET A 135 -6.31 -1.93 -5.21
CA MET A 135 -5.43 -2.56 -4.24
C MET A 135 -4.83 -1.53 -3.29
N ARG A 136 -4.47 -0.35 -3.79
CA ARG A 136 -4.01 0.76 -2.95
C ARG A 136 -5.12 1.23 -2.02
N LEU A 137 -6.34 1.42 -2.51
CA LEU A 137 -7.48 1.77 -1.69
C LEU A 137 -7.71 0.73 -0.58
N ALA A 138 -7.75 -0.56 -0.91
CA ALA A 138 -7.92 -1.63 0.08
C ALA A 138 -6.80 -1.64 1.13
N LYS A 139 -5.54 -1.46 0.71
CA LYS A 139 -4.38 -1.30 1.61
C LYS A 139 -4.55 -0.13 2.58
N TYR A 140 -5.04 1.02 2.11
CA TYR A 140 -5.26 2.18 2.97
C TYR A 140 -6.50 2.03 3.84
N ALA A 141 -7.49 1.22 3.43
CA ALA A 141 -8.59 0.83 4.31
C ALA A 141 -8.14 0.02 5.52
N GLU A 142 -7.19 -0.90 5.34
CA GLU A 142 -6.57 -1.62 6.45
C GLU A 142 -5.77 -0.70 7.39
N ARG A 143 -5.29 0.44 6.87
CA ARG A 143 -4.54 1.47 7.61
C ARG A 143 -5.43 2.55 8.23
N GLY A 144 -6.75 2.33 8.30
CA GLY A 144 -7.64 3.26 8.98
C GLY A 144 -8.19 4.38 8.09
N PHE A 145 -8.35 4.16 6.78
CA PHE A 145 -9.05 5.08 5.89
C PHE A 145 -10.26 4.45 5.21
N GLU A 146 -11.45 4.99 5.45
CA GLU A 146 -12.66 4.61 4.71
C GLU A 146 -12.52 4.86 3.21
N ILE A 147 -13.32 4.13 2.43
CA ILE A 147 -13.45 4.38 1.00
C ILE A 147 -14.89 4.82 0.74
N LYS A 148 -15.05 6.07 0.32
CA LYS A 148 -16.33 6.66 -0.05
C LYS A 148 -16.54 6.62 -1.55
N VAL A 149 -17.66 6.01 -1.94
CA VAL A 149 -18.15 5.97 -3.31
C VAL A 149 -19.50 6.69 -3.34
N PRO A 150 -19.56 7.96 -3.81
CA PRO A 150 -20.76 8.78 -3.66
C PRO A 150 -22.03 8.18 -4.29
N SER A 151 -21.89 7.48 -5.41
CA SER A 151 -23.00 6.90 -6.18
C SER A 151 -23.28 5.43 -5.84
N LEU A 152 -22.72 4.90 -4.76
CA LEU A 152 -22.87 3.48 -4.41
C LEU A 152 -24.14 3.22 -3.61
N GLU A 153 -25.09 2.53 -4.24
CA GLU A 153 -26.30 2.02 -3.61
C GLU A 153 -26.15 0.52 -3.34
N ARG A 154 -26.00 0.13 -2.07
CA ARG A 154 -25.74 -1.28 -1.71
C ARG A 154 -26.87 -2.23 -2.06
N SER A 155 -28.11 -1.74 -2.09
CA SER A 155 -29.31 -2.50 -2.47
C SER A 155 -29.31 -2.97 -3.92
N ARG A 156 -28.53 -2.32 -4.79
CA ARG A 156 -28.47 -2.64 -6.23
C ARG A 156 -27.32 -3.57 -6.59
N ILE A 157 -26.58 -4.05 -5.59
CA ILE A 157 -25.45 -4.94 -5.80
C ILE A 157 -25.97 -6.37 -5.91
N ASP A 158 -25.71 -7.02 -7.05
CA ASP A 158 -25.97 -8.45 -7.23
C ASP A 158 -25.11 -9.27 -6.24
N PRO A 159 -25.71 -10.08 -5.35
CA PRO A 159 -24.97 -10.91 -4.39
C PRO A 159 -23.97 -11.88 -5.03
N ILE A 160 -24.17 -12.26 -6.30
CA ILE A 160 -23.30 -13.22 -7.02
C ILE A 160 -21.87 -12.68 -7.15
N ILE A 161 -21.66 -11.37 -7.13
CA ILE A 161 -20.31 -10.80 -7.25
C ILE A 161 -19.37 -11.29 -6.14
N TYR A 162 -19.90 -11.59 -4.95
CA TYR A 162 -19.11 -12.00 -3.79
C TYR A 162 -18.61 -13.43 -3.87
N GLU A 163 -19.12 -14.23 -4.81
CA GLU A 163 -18.66 -15.60 -5.05
C GLU A 163 -17.50 -15.67 -6.05
N ARG A 164 -17.21 -14.56 -6.75
CA ARG A 164 -16.17 -14.50 -7.78
C ARG A 164 -14.78 -14.32 -7.18
N ASN A 165 -13.77 -14.84 -7.87
CA ASN A 165 -12.37 -14.63 -7.48
C ASN A 165 -11.98 -13.15 -7.67
N PRO A 166 -11.46 -12.46 -6.63
CA PRO A 166 -11.06 -11.04 -6.72
C PRO A 166 -10.01 -10.76 -7.79
N GLU A 167 -9.18 -11.74 -8.14
CA GLU A 167 -8.17 -11.63 -9.21
C GLU A 167 -8.80 -11.38 -10.58
N GLN A 168 -10.00 -11.92 -10.82
CA GLN A 168 -10.73 -11.81 -12.08
C GLN A 168 -11.63 -10.56 -12.15
N LEU A 169 -11.83 -9.89 -11.01
CA LEU A 169 -12.67 -8.69 -10.92
C LEU A 169 -11.83 -7.44 -11.13
N ASN A 170 -12.45 -6.33 -11.55
CA ASN A 170 -11.81 -5.03 -11.67
C ASN A 170 -12.71 -3.94 -11.07
N GLY A 171 -12.14 -2.78 -10.72
CA GLY A 171 -12.93 -1.63 -10.29
C GLY A 171 -13.70 -1.86 -8.99
N LEU A 172 -14.91 -1.30 -8.94
CA LEU A 172 -15.80 -1.38 -7.79
C LEU A 172 -16.11 -2.83 -7.39
N ALA A 173 -16.29 -3.75 -8.34
CA ALA A 173 -16.56 -5.15 -8.04
C ALA A 173 -15.41 -5.79 -7.24
N ARG A 174 -14.15 -5.52 -7.62
CA ARG A 174 -12.98 -5.99 -6.87
C ARG A 174 -12.96 -5.40 -5.46
N LEU A 175 -13.22 -4.10 -5.31
CA LEU A 175 -13.27 -3.43 -4.01
C LEU A 175 -14.33 -4.02 -3.08
N LEU A 176 -15.52 -4.33 -3.60
CA LEU A 176 -16.61 -4.93 -2.82
C LEU A 176 -16.25 -6.33 -2.31
N VAL A 177 -15.57 -7.14 -3.13
CA VAL A 177 -15.09 -8.45 -2.70
C VAL A 177 -13.98 -8.32 -1.66
N LEU A 178 -13.02 -7.40 -1.86
CA LEU A 178 -11.97 -7.13 -0.88
C LEU A 178 -12.53 -6.64 0.46
N GLU A 179 -13.58 -5.81 0.45
CA GLU A 179 -14.32 -5.40 1.64
C GLU A 179 -14.84 -6.60 2.43
N ARG A 180 -15.51 -7.51 1.73
CA ARG A 180 -16.11 -8.71 2.32
C ARG A 180 -15.04 -9.62 2.94
N LEU A 181 -13.93 -9.83 2.24
CA LEU A 181 -12.84 -10.69 2.71
C LEU A 181 -12.14 -10.14 3.96
N ASN A 182 -12.06 -8.82 4.08
CA ASN A 182 -11.45 -8.15 5.23
C ASN A 182 -12.37 -8.10 6.47
N THR A 183 -13.68 -8.36 6.32
CA THR A 183 -14.59 -8.41 7.48
C THR A 183 -14.51 -9.76 8.22
N PRO A 184 -14.14 -9.78 9.52
CA PRO A 184 -13.84 -11.02 10.24
C PRO A 184 -15.03 -11.97 10.48
N ASN A 185 -16.28 -11.51 10.35
CA ASN A 185 -17.47 -12.27 10.77
C ASN A 185 -18.48 -12.60 9.66
N ASN A 186 -18.36 -12.04 8.45
CA ASN A 186 -19.43 -12.13 7.43
C ASN A 186 -19.16 -13.14 6.31
N GLY A 187 -17.97 -13.75 6.24
CA GLY A 187 -17.59 -14.64 5.14
C GLY A 187 -18.37 -15.98 5.10
N SER A 188 -18.75 -16.54 6.26
CA SER A 188 -19.37 -17.86 6.34
C SER A 188 -20.91 -17.82 6.33
N ASN A 189 -21.52 -16.97 7.15
CA ASN A 189 -22.93 -17.16 7.52
C ASN A 189 -23.91 -16.77 6.40
N HIS A 190 -23.61 -15.73 5.62
CA HIS A 190 -24.54 -15.21 4.61
C HIS A 190 -24.48 -15.92 3.25
N VAL A 191 -23.35 -16.59 2.97
CA VAL A 191 -23.22 -17.43 1.77
C VAL A 191 -24.04 -18.71 1.96
N GLU A 192 -24.15 -19.21 3.18
CA GLU A 192 -25.03 -20.32 3.53
C GLU A 192 -26.51 -19.91 3.46
N GLU A 193 -26.90 -18.76 4.04
CA GLU A 193 -28.28 -18.25 3.99
C GLU A 193 -28.80 -17.99 2.56
N ASN A 194 -27.98 -17.38 1.68
CA ASN A 194 -28.37 -17.15 0.28
C ASN A 194 -28.45 -18.45 -0.56
N ARG A 195 -27.75 -19.52 -0.14
CA ARG A 195 -27.79 -20.83 -0.79
C ARG A 195 -28.99 -21.67 -0.34
N GLU A 196 -29.40 -21.52 0.92
CA GLU A 196 -30.63 -22.10 1.45
C GLU A 196 -31.87 -21.49 0.81
N GLN A 197 -31.87 -20.18 0.53
CA GLN A 197 -32.97 -19.52 -0.18
C GLN A 197 -33.05 -19.85 -1.68
N ASN A 198 -31.92 -20.16 -2.34
CA ASN A 198 -31.87 -20.38 -3.79
C ASN A 198 -31.76 -21.87 -4.22
N CYS A 199 -31.92 -22.83 -3.30
CA CYS A 199 -31.96 -24.28 -3.58
C CYS A 199 -30.82 -24.81 -4.48
N HIS A 200 -29.60 -24.28 -4.36
CA HIS A 200 -28.47 -24.73 -5.15
C HIS A 200 -27.80 -26.00 -4.55
N PRO A 201 -27.31 -26.93 -5.39
CA PRO A 201 -26.64 -28.14 -4.90
C PRO A 201 -25.35 -27.79 -4.15
N LYS A 202 -25.07 -28.55 -3.07
CA LYS A 202 -23.89 -28.36 -2.21
C LYS A 202 -22.60 -28.55 -3.01
N SER A 203 -22.04 -27.46 -3.51
CA SER A 203 -20.68 -27.47 -4.06
C SER A 203 -19.68 -27.67 -2.92
N ARG A 204 -18.71 -28.58 -3.10
CA ARG A 204 -17.57 -28.78 -2.21
C ARG A 204 -16.68 -27.54 -2.25
N PHE A 205 -17.07 -26.47 -1.57
CA PHE A 205 -16.17 -25.37 -1.31
C PHE A 205 -15.18 -25.80 -0.23
N THR A 206 -13.91 -25.91 -0.63
CA THR A 206 -12.78 -25.95 0.27
C THR A 206 -12.85 -24.69 1.12
N LYS A 207 -13.00 -24.84 2.45
CA LYS A 207 -12.96 -23.75 3.42
C LYS A 207 -11.72 -22.89 3.14
N TRP A 208 -11.89 -21.72 2.53
CA TRP A 208 -10.78 -20.81 2.31
C TRP A 208 -10.32 -20.36 3.68
N LYS A 209 -9.20 -20.94 4.14
CA LYS A 209 -8.53 -20.52 5.38
C LYS A 209 -8.39 -19.01 5.30
N ARG A 210 -8.78 -18.31 6.38
CA ARG A 210 -8.36 -16.93 6.67
C ARG A 210 -6.92 -16.81 6.18
N ILE A 211 -6.72 -16.10 5.07
CA ILE A 211 -5.41 -15.92 4.48
C ILE A 211 -4.71 -14.93 5.41
N ASN A 212 -4.09 -15.47 6.48
CA ASN A 212 -3.14 -14.75 7.31
C ASN A 212 -2.06 -14.23 6.36
N SER A 213 -2.04 -12.91 6.17
CA SER A 213 -1.33 -12.21 5.10
C SER A 213 -1.77 -12.68 3.71
N CYS A 214 -2.39 -11.80 2.94
CA CYS A 214 -2.49 -11.96 1.49
C CYS A 214 -1.13 -12.47 1.00
N LYS A 215 -1.02 -13.78 0.72
CA LYS A 215 0.11 -14.34 -0.01
C LYS A 215 0.12 -13.48 -1.26
N LYS A 216 1.15 -12.64 -1.41
CA LYS A 216 1.36 -11.72 -2.54
C LYS A 216 1.08 -12.47 -3.84
N THR A 217 -0.17 -12.47 -4.25
CA THR A 217 -0.66 -13.07 -5.49
C THR A 217 -0.20 -12.14 -6.61
N LYS A 218 -0.22 -12.63 -7.84
CA LYS A 218 0.11 -11.87 -9.06
C LYS A 218 -0.94 -10.77 -9.36
N ILE A 219 -1.46 -10.12 -8.33
CA ILE A 219 -2.35 -8.98 -8.43
C ILE A 219 -1.43 -7.77 -8.54
N GLU A 220 -1.64 -6.95 -9.58
CA GLU A 220 -0.83 -5.76 -9.83
C GLU A 220 -0.78 -4.88 -8.57
N ASN A 221 0.38 -4.92 -7.91
CA ASN A 221 0.77 -3.90 -6.96
C ASN A 221 1.17 -2.63 -7.72
N SER A 222 1.52 -1.58 -6.99
CA SER A 222 1.82 -0.27 -7.59
C SER A 222 2.72 -0.39 -8.83
N ASN A 223 2.57 0.53 -9.80
CA ASN A 223 3.38 0.55 -11.03
C ASN A 223 4.91 0.61 -10.79
N TYR A 224 5.32 0.82 -9.55
CA TYR A 224 6.70 0.87 -9.09
C TYR A 224 7.20 -0.46 -8.49
N GLU A 225 6.30 -1.38 -8.14
CA GLU A 225 6.64 -2.72 -7.62
C GLU A 225 6.79 -3.71 -8.78
N THR A 226 7.92 -3.64 -9.49
CA THR A 226 8.29 -4.66 -10.51
C THR A 226 8.63 -6.01 -9.89
N VAL A 227 9.11 -5.99 -8.64
CA VAL A 227 9.48 -7.19 -7.88
C VAL A 227 8.87 -7.10 -6.49
N THR A 228 8.16 -8.16 -6.12
CA THR A 228 7.65 -8.35 -4.77
C THR A 228 8.79 -8.65 -3.80
N LEU A 229 9.20 -7.65 -3.03
CA LEU A 229 10.29 -7.78 -2.05
C LEU A 229 9.78 -8.41 -0.75
N PRO A 230 10.33 -9.57 -0.31
CA PRO A 230 9.97 -10.13 0.98
C PRO A 230 10.57 -9.28 2.11
N TYR A 231 9.88 -9.22 3.25
CA TYR A 231 10.31 -8.42 4.39
C TYR A 231 9.97 -9.16 5.69
N GLY A 232 10.88 -9.13 6.65
CA GLY A 232 10.72 -9.76 7.97
C GLY A 232 12.03 -10.30 8.54
N PRO A 233 12.03 -10.81 9.79
CA PRO A 233 13.25 -11.20 10.50
C PRO A 233 14.10 -12.28 9.82
N LYS A 234 13.50 -13.06 8.92
CA LYS A 234 14.16 -14.15 8.18
C LYS A 234 14.83 -13.71 6.88
N TYR A 235 14.66 -12.45 6.48
CA TYR A 235 15.15 -11.92 5.22
C TYR A 235 16.24 -10.89 5.49
N ASP A 236 17.44 -11.18 5.01
CA ASP A 236 18.56 -10.24 4.94
C ASP A 236 18.74 -9.70 3.52
N ALA A 237 19.47 -8.59 3.38
CA ALA A 237 19.66 -7.92 2.10
C ALA A 237 20.28 -8.85 1.05
N LYS A 238 21.22 -9.72 1.45
CA LYS A 238 21.93 -10.65 0.56
C LYS A 238 21.01 -11.76 0.03
N ASN A 239 20.18 -12.34 0.88
CA ASN A 239 19.23 -13.40 0.55
C ASN A 239 18.08 -12.88 -0.32
N VAL A 240 17.61 -11.67 -0.03
CA VAL A 240 16.67 -10.96 -0.92
C VAL A 240 17.31 -10.73 -2.28
N MET A 241 18.56 -10.23 -2.30
CA MET A 241 19.28 -9.96 -3.53
C MET A 241 19.50 -11.24 -4.35
N ASN A 242 19.94 -12.34 -3.74
CA ASN A 242 20.09 -13.64 -4.39
C ASN A 242 18.76 -14.15 -4.98
N SER A 243 17.66 -13.93 -4.27
CA SER A 243 16.31 -14.28 -4.75
C SER A 243 15.88 -13.44 -5.95
N ILE A 244 16.32 -12.17 -6.01
CA ILE A 244 16.12 -11.29 -7.17
C ILE A 244 16.98 -11.78 -8.32
N TYR A 245 18.28 -12.03 -8.11
CA TYR A 245 19.19 -12.57 -9.12
C TYR A 245 18.65 -13.84 -9.77
N ALA A 246 18.18 -14.81 -8.98
CA ALA A 246 17.62 -16.05 -9.50
C ALA A 246 16.38 -15.81 -10.41
N LYS A 247 15.57 -14.80 -10.07
CA LYS A 247 14.41 -14.39 -10.88
C LYS A 247 14.82 -13.57 -12.11
N VAL A 248 15.84 -12.73 -12.03
CA VAL A 248 16.32 -11.91 -13.16
C VAL A 248 17.05 -12.78 -14.18
N CYS A 249 17.88 -13.74 -13.75
CA CYS A 249 18.57 -14.67 -14.66
C CYS A 249 17.60 -15.60 -15.41
N THR A 250 16.38 -15.79 -14.90
CA THR A 250 15.32 -16.56 -15.58
C THR A 250 14.45 -15.70 -16.50
N PHE A 251 14.43 -14.38 -16.31
CA PHE A 251 13.69 -13.40 -17.14
C PHE A 251 14.68 -12.40 -17.74
N ALA A 252 15.25 -12.73 -18.89
CA ALA A 252 16.14 -11.82 -19.61
C ALA A 252 15.47 -10.46 -19.89
N SER A 253 16.23 -9.39 -19.65
CA SER A 253 16.02 -7.98 -20.02
C SER A 253 15.52 -7.02 -18.92
N ASN A 254 16.38 -6.02 -18.61
CA ASN A 254 16.13 -4.72 -17.95
C ASN A 254 16.53 -4.49 -16.48
N TYR A 255 17.34 -5.36 -15.84
CA TYR A 255 17.85 -5.09 -14.49
C TYR A 255 19.35 -4.76 -14.53
N VAL A 256 19.72 -3.59 -14.00
CA VAL A 256 21.11 -3.21 -13.76
C VAL A 256 21.34 -3.30 -12.26
N ILE A 257 22.30 -4.11 -11.86
CA ILE A 257 22.63 -4.28 -10.45
C ILE A 257 23.88 -3.45 -10.21
N LEU A 258 23.76 -2.53 -9.25
CA LEU A 258 24.84 -1.66 -8.84
C LEU A 258 25.59 -2.40 -7.74
N ASN A 259 26.60 -3.17 -8.12
CA ASN A 259 27.57 -3.69 -7.15
C ASN A 259 28.69 -2.65 -7.04
N ASN A 260 29.12 -2.39 -5.81
CA ASN A 260 30.42 -1.75 -5.54
C ASN A 260 31.54 -2.69 -5.95
#